data_AF-A0A2V6FWZ9-F1
#
_entry.id   AF-A0A2V6FWZ9-F1
#
_cell.length_a   1.000
_cell.length_b   1.000
_cell.length_c   1.000
_cell.angle_alpha   90.00
_cell.angle_beta   90.00
_cell.angle_gamma   90.00
#
_symmetry.space_group_name_H-M   'P 1'
#
loop_
_entity.id
_entity.type
_entity.pdbx_description
1 polymer ?
#
loop_
_entity_poly.entity_id
_entity_poly.type
_entity_poly.pdbx_seq_one_letter_code
_entity_poly.pdbx_strand_id
1 'polypeptide(L)'
;HQNELSSGRRLIDIFTVHYYPQGGEFSDDVSRAMQLRRNRSTRSLWDPNYRDETWINDYVQLIPRLKSWVSAYYPGTLTGITEYNWGAEWHINGATTQADIYGIFGRENVDLAARWSTPDPSTPTYKAMKMYRNYDGNKSTFGDTNVRTTVPNPDRLSGFSAVRSSDGALTVMVIAKASGSTPVTINVANYTHPSTAQAWQLTSANAITRLSDISFVGNALNVTVPPQSVTLFVISAAGLAPTRTLAPRPTSSATTASSVLKNSSSQISLTWVDNSTTEDGFNVQRCSGAGCTNFTEIATVGANVTAYVDTGLAPNTFYRYRVRAYSGALNSAYSNIVRAKTANH
;
A
#
# COMPACT_ATOMS: atom_id res chain seq x y z
N HIS A 1 29.38 -7.22 9.63
CA HIS A 1 30.18 -6.07 10.06
C HIS A 1 31.70 -6.27 9.93
N GLN A 2 32.36 -7.17 10.66
CA GLN A 2 33.84 -7.33 10.57
C GLN A 2 34.34 -7.61 9.15
N ASN A 3 33.64 -8.46 8.39
CA ASN A 3 33.98 -8.70 6.99
C ASN A 3 33.82 -7.44 6.10
N GLU A 4 32.80 -6.62 6.34
CA GLU A 4 32.62 -5.34 5.63
C GLU A 4 33.75 -4.37 5.96
N LEU A 5 34.14 -4.27 7.24
CA LEU A 5 35.29 -3.45 7.63
C LEU A 5 36.59 -3.90 6.94
N SER A 6 36.78 -5.20 6.75
CA SER A 6 37.97 -5.74 6.07
C SER A 6 37.94 -5.65 4.55
N SER A 7 36.75 -5.73 3.93
CA SER A 7 36.59 -5.83 2.47
C SER A 7 36.10 -4.55 1.81
N GLY A 8 35.61 -3.57 2.59
CA GLY A 8 34.91 -2.39 2.10
C GLY A 8 33.55 -2.69 1.47
N ARG A 9 33.04 -3.93 1.57
CA ARG A 9 31.81 -4.37 0.91
C ARG A 9 30.76 -4.82 1.91
N ARG A 10 29.57 -4.22 1.85
CA ARG A 10 28.39 -4.67 2.58
C ARG A 10 27.85 -5.98 2.00
N LEU A 11 27.55 -6.93 2.88
CA LEU A 11 27.00 -8.25 2.53
C LEU A 11 25.57 -8.46 3.02
N ILE A 12 25.13 -7.71 4.03
CA ILE A 12 23.77 -7.78 4.57
C ILE A 12 23.19 -6.37 4.55
N ASP A 13 22.14 -6.20 3.75
CA ASP A 13 21.45 -4.92 3.60
C ASP A 13 20.23 -4.82 4.53
N ILE A 14 19.53 -5.94 4.75
CA ILE A 14 18.32 -5.99 5.58
C ILE A 14 18.43 -7.16 6.56
N PHE A 15 18.31 -6.85 7.85
CA PHE A 15 18.16 -7.85 8.90
C PHE A 15 16.67 -8.17 9.08
N THR A 16 16.28 -9.41 8.78
CA THR A 16 14.88 -9.83 8.78
C THR A 16 14.59 -10.88 9.84
N VAL A 17 13.36 -10.84 10.38
CA VAL A 17 12.82 -11.85 11.29
C VAL A 17 11.38 -12.19 10.91
N HIS A 18 10.88 -13.31 11.42
CA HIS A 18 9.47 -13.68 11.35
C HIS A 18 8.86 -13.48 12.74
N TYR A 19 7.62 -13.03 12.81
CA TYR A 19 6.94 -12.81 14.09
C TYR A 19 5.45 -13.18 14.02
N TYR A 20 5.07 -14.17 14.84
CA TYR A 20 3.69 -14.53 15.08
C TYR A 20 3.38 -14.36 16.58
N PRO A 21 2.19 -13.85 16.93
CA PRO A 21 1.80 -13.76 18.33
C PRO A 21 1.61 -15.16 18.92
N GLN A 22 2.06 -15.36 20.16
CA GLN A 22 2.18 -16.68 20.78
C GLN A 22 1.00 -17.05 21.69
N GLY A 23 -0.04 -16.22 21.75
CA GLY A 23 -1.19 -16.38 22.65
C GLY A 23 -2.39 -17.08 22.01
N GLY A 24 -2.22 -17.66 20.82
CA GLY A 24 -3.27 -18.33 20.04
C GLY A 24 -4.00 -17.42 19.05
N GLU A 25 -3.57 -16.17 18.88
CA GLU A 25 -4.21 -15.19 18.00
C GLU A 25 -4.11 -15.59 16.52
N PHE A 26 -3.00 -16.22 16.11
CA PHE A 26 -2.83 -16.79 14.77
C PHE A 26 -3.71 -18.05 14.61
N SER A 27 -5.01 -17.81 14.51
CA SER A 27 -6.09 -18.78 14.39
C SER A 27 -7.37 -18.07 13.94
N ASP A 28 -8.44 -18.81 13.70
CA ASP A 28 -9.78 -18.26 13.46
C ASP A 28 -10.63 -18.12 14.73
N ASP A 29 -10.03 -18.24 15.93
CA ASP A 29 -10.75 -18.01 17.18
C ASP A 29 -11.17 -16.54 17.29
N VAL A 30 -12.48 -16.31 17.22
CA VAL A 30 -13.12 -14.99 17.37
C VAL A 30 -13.88 -14.87 18.69
N SER A 31 -13.56 -15.69 19.68
CA SER A 31 -14.06 -15.53 21.04
C SER A 31 -13.76 -14.13 21.57
N ARG A 32 -14.60 -13.62 22.46
CA ARG A 32 -14.40 -12.28 23.04
C ARG A 32 -13.02 -12.15 23.70
N ALA A 33 -12.55 -13.20 24.38
CA ALA A 33 -11.24 -13.24 24.99
C ALA A 33 -10.12 -13.10 23.94
N MET A 34 -10.19 -13.85 22.84
CA MET A 34 -9.20 -13.78 21.77
C MET A 34 -9.22 -12.43 21.04
N GLN A 35 -10.40 -11.87 20.80
CA GLN A 35 -10.52 -10.54 20.21
C GLN A 35 -9.85 -9.46 21.07
N LEU A 36 -10.09 -9.49 22.38
CA LEU A 36 -9.44 -8.59 23.32
C LEU A 36 -7.92 -8.81 23.39
N ARG A 37 -7.46 -10.05 23.26
CA ARG A 37 -6.03 -10.36 23.16
C ARG A 37 -5.41 -9.74 21.90
N ARG A 38 -6.01 -9.96 20.71
CA ARG A 38 -5.54 -9.34 19.45
C ARG A 38 -5.45 -7.82 19.53
N ASN A 39 -6.39 -7.18 20.22
CA ASN A 39 -6.39 -5.73 20.41
C ASN A 39 -5.13 -5.22 21.13
N ARG A 40 -4.58 -6.02 22.07
CA ARG A 40 -3.43 -5.68 22.93
C ARG A 40 -2.11 -6.21 22.41
N SER A 41 -2.07 -7.43 21.87
CA SER A 41 -0.80 -8.12 21.61
C SER A 41 0.02 -7.51 20.47
N THR A 42 -0.56 -6.64 19.64
CA THR A 42 0.22 -5.80 18.72
C THR A 42 1.18 -4.84 19.44
N ARG A 43 0.98 -4.58 20.74
CA ARG A 43 1.92 -3.83 21.58
C ARG A 43 3.29 -4.52 21.71
N SER A 44 3.37 -5.85 21.59
CA SER A 44 4.68 -6.55 21.55
C SER A 44 5.58 -6.07 20.40
N LEU A 45 5.03 -5.41 19.37
CA LEU A 45 5.81 -4.84 18.27
C LEU A 45 6.57 -3.56 18.67
N TRP A 46 6.12 -2.80 19.67
CA TRP A 46 6.60 -1.42 19.88
C TRP A 46 6.67 -0.94 21.33
N ASP A 47 5.83 -1.45 22.22
CA ASP A 47 5.64 -0.86 23.55
C ASP A 47 6.65 -1.44 24.56
N PRO A 48 7.58 -0.63 25.09
CA PRO A 48 8.57 -1.08 26.08
C PRO A 48 7.95 -1.49 27.41
N ASN A 49 6.68 -1.11 27.67
CA ASN A 49 5.97 -1.40 28.91
C ASN A 49 4.94 -2.52 28.76
N TYR A 50 4.78 -3.10 27.56
CA TYR A 50 3.93 -4.26 27.37
C TYR A 50 4.71 -5.55 27.59
N ARG A 51 4.33 -6.30 28.62
CA ARG A 51 4.86 -7.62 28.88
C ARG A 51 4.03 -8.66 28.14
N ASP A 52 4.66 -9.44 27.28
CA ASP A 52 3.97 -10.40 26.43
C ASP A 52 3.23 -11.47 27.27
N GLU A 53 1.93 -11.63 27.01
CA GLU A 53 0.98 -12.43 27.81
C GLU A 53 1.03 -13.94 27.45
N THR A 54 2.23 -14.45 27.15
CA THR A 54 2.47 -15.81 26.64
C THR A 54 3.68 -16.45 27.32
N TRP A 55 4.12 -17.59 26.82
CA TRP A 55 5.34 -18.25 27.29
C TRP A 55 6.60 -17.41 27.10
N ILE A 56 6.62 -16.44 26.17
CA ILE A 56 7.74 -15.49 26.00
C ILE A 56 7.96 -14.71 27.30
N ASN A 57 6.87 -14.26 27.92
CA ASN A 57 6.86 -13.72 29.28
C ASN A 57 7.88 -12.57 29.49
N ASP A 58 8.09 -11.73 28.48
CA ASP A 58 9.09 -10.65 28.44
C ASP A 58 8.58 -9.41 27.71
N TYR A 59 9.28 -8.28 27.84
CA TYR A 59 9.04 -7.04 27.12
C TYR A 59 9.68 -7.12 25.72
N VAL A 60 8.93 -7.64 24.76
CA VAL A 60 9.44 -7.94 23.41
C VAL A 60 9.88 -6.68 22.68
N GLN A 61 9.00 -5.67 22.57
CA GLN A 61 9.23 -4.39 21.86
C GLN A 61 10.00 -4.60 20.55
N LEU A 62 9.48 -5.48 19.69
CA LEU A 62 10.22 -6.10 18.59
C LEU A 62 10.95 -5.07 17.71
N ILE A 63 10.23 -4.05 17.23
CA ILE A 63 10.80 -3.09 16.27
C ILE A 63 11.90 -2.24 16.94
N PRO A 64 11.68 -1.62 18.11
CA PRO A 64 12.77 -1.00 18.87
C PRO A 64 13.96 -1.92 19.12
N ARG A 65 13.70 -3.19 19.47
CA ARG A 65 14.74 -4.20 19.73
C ARG A 65 15.58 -4.50 18.48
N LEU A 66 14.95 -4.75 17.33
CA LEU A 66 15.65 -4.99 16.06
C LEU A 66 16.53 -3.79 15.68
N LYS A 67 16.00 -2.57 15.82
CA LYS A 67 16.74 -1.34 15.55
C LYS A 67 17.92 -1.14 16.48
N SER A 68 17.75 -1.43 17.78
CA SER A 68 18.84 -1.40 18.75
C SER A 68 19.94 -2.39 18.40
N TRP A 69 19.59 -3.62 18.02
CA TRP A 69 20.57 -4.62 17.58
C TRP A 69 21.33 -4.19 16.33
N VAL A 70 20.62 -3.72 15.31
CA VAL A 70 21.25 -3.19 14.09
C VAL A 70 22.19 -2.03 14.42
N SER A 71 21.74 -1.05 15.21
CA SER A 71 22.55 0.09 15.59
C SER A 71 23.78 -0.29 16.41
N ALA A 72 23.71 -1.33 17.23
CA ALA A 72 24.82 -1.77 18.08
C ALA A 72 25.83 -2.65 17.32
N TYR A 73 25.35 -3.56 16.46
CA TYR A 73 26.17 -4.64 15.92
C TYR A 73 26.49 -4.49 14.44
N TYR A 74 25.64 -3.81 13.67
CA TYR A 74 25.85 -3.60 12.24
C TYR A 74 25.15 -2.32 11.73
N PRO A 75 25.65 -1.12 12.12
CA PRO A 75 25.02 0.15 11.76
C PRO A 75 24.78 0.30 10.25
N GLY A 76 23.70 0.97 9.87
CA GLY A 76 23.31 1.18 8.47
C GLY A 76 22.57 0.01 7.81
N THR A 77 22.45 -1.13 8.49
CA THR A 77 21.55 -2.21 8.03
C THR A 77 20.09 -1.79 8.21
N LEU A 78 19.20 -2.17 7.28
CA LEU A 78 17.76 -1.99 7.43
C LEU A 78 17.15 -3.11 8.27
N THR A 79 15.90 -2.94 8.71
CA THR A 79 15.14 -3.89 9.52
C THR A 79 13.89 -4.36 8.80
N GLY A 80 13.60 -5.67 8.89
CA GLY A 80 12.39 -6.22 8.28
C GLY A 80 11.68 -7.31 9.07
N ILE A 81 10.36 -7.40 8.88
CA ILE A 81 9.50 -8.46 9.40
C ILE A 81 8.90 -9.21 8.21
N THR A 82 9.58 -10.25 7.74
CA THR A 82 9.28 -10.91 6.46
C THR A 82 8.20 -11.98 6.53
N GLU A 83 7.76 -12.34 7.73
CA GLU A 83 6.50 -13.05 7.94
C GLU A 83 5.85 -12.55 9.23
N TYR A 84 4.54 -12.28 9.15
CA TYR A 84 3.68 -12.06 10.30
C TYR A 84 2.23 -12.37 9.95
N ASN A 85 1.44 -12.81 10.94
CA ASN A 85 -0.01 -12.91 10.82
C ASN A 85 -0.66 -12.96 12.23
N TRP A 86 -1.75 -12.22 12.41
CA TRP A 86 -2.53 -12.17 13.66
C TRP A 86 -3.85 -12.95 13.61
N GLY A 87 -4.12 -13.68 12.53
CA GLY A 87 -5.30 -14.54 12.36
C GLY A 87 -6.62 -13.79 12.16
N ALA A 88 -7.72 -14.52 12.31
CA ALA A 88 -9.11 -14.08 12.20
C ALA A 88 -9.41 -13.26 10.92
N GLU A 89 -8.89 -13.72 9.78
CA GLU A 89 -8.87 -12.94 8.54
C GLU A 89 -10.29 -12.56 8.06
N TRP A 90 -11.24 -13.49 8.24
CA TRP A 90 -12.65 -13.34 7.88
C TRP A 90 -13.45 -12.46 8.84
N HIS A 91 -12.85 -12.00 9.94
CA HIS A 91 -13.54 -11.26 10.99
C HIS A 91 -13.03 -9.81 11.10
N ILE A 92 -13.91 -8.88 11.49
CA ILE A 92 -13.57 -7.47 11.65
C ILE A 92 -12.47 -7.22 12.71
N ASN A 93 -12.31 -8.14 13.66
CA ASN A 93 -11.21 -8.12 14.62
C ASN A 93 -9.85 -8.37 13.96
N GLY A 94 -9.74 -9.30 13.00
CA GLY A 94 -8.51 -9.47 12.21
C GLY A 94 -8.20 -8.23 11.38
N ALA A 95 -9.24 -7.61 10.81
CA ALA A 95 -9.11 -6.38 10.02
C ALA A 95 -8.65 -5.16 10.84
N THR A 96 -9.26 -4.92 12.00
CA THR A 96 -8.83 -3.84 12.91
C THR A 96 -7.41 -4.08 13.42
N THR A 97 -7.04 -5.34 13.70
CA THR A 97 -5.67 -5.72 14.08
C THR A 97 -4.68 -5.50 12.94
N GLN A 98 -5.02 -5.87 11.72
CA GLN A 98 -4.18 -5.65 10.53
C GLN A 98 -3.98 -4.16 10.23
N ALA A 99 -5.04 -3.34 10.37
CA ALA A 99 -4.94 -1.90 10.22
C ALA A 99 -4.03 -1.27 11.30
N ASP A 100 -4.07 -1.80 12.52
CA ASP A 100 -3.22 -1.37 13.63
C ASP A 100 -1.75 -1.70 13.36
N ILE A 101 -1.46 -2.92 12.90
CA ILE A 101 -0.09 -3.36 12.54
C ILE A 101 0.51 -2.47 11.45
N TYR A 102 -0.24 -2.12 10.40
CA TYR A 102 0.23 -1.20 9.37
C TYR A 102 0.55 0.20 9.90
N GLY A 103 -0.30 0.72 10.79
CA GLY A 103 -0.04 1.97 11.47
C GLY A 103 1.23 1.91 12.34
N ILE A 104 1.41 0.82 13.08
CA ILE A 104 2.59 0.57 13.92
C ILE A 104 3.85 0.50 13.05
N PHE A 105 3.85 -0.25 11.94
CA PHE A 105 5.01 -0.34 11.06
C PHE A 105 5.41 1.00 10.48
N GLY A 106 4.46 1.81 10.03
CA GLY A 106 4.73 3.16 9.54
C GLY A 106 5.27 4.09 10.64
N ARG A 107 4.64 4.08 11.82
CA ARG A 107 5.04 4.93 12.95
C ARG A 107 6.42 4.56 13.51
N GLU A 108 6.67 3.27 13.70
CA GLU A 108 7.93 2.73 14.21
C GLU A 108 9.01 2.65 13.13
N ASN A 109 8.69 3.01 11.88
CA ASN A 109 9.61 3.06 10.74
C ASN A 109 10.29 1.71 10.45
N VAL A 110 9.50 0.65 10.27
CA VAL A 110 9.99 -0.64 9.75
C VAL A 110 10.28 -0.49 8.25
N ASP A 111 11.46 -0.93 7.80
CA ASP A 111 11.89 -0.72 6.42
C ASP A 111 11.23 -1.69 5.42
N LEU A 112 10.96 -2.92 5.87
CA LEU A 112 10.30 -3.95 5.06
C LEU A 112 9.37 -4.81 5.93
N ALA A 113 8.15 -5.06 5.45
CA ALA A 113 7.29 -6.07 6.04
C ALA A 113 6.55 -6.88 4.98
N ALA A 114 6.42 -8.19 5.21
CA ALA A 114 5.64 -9.07 4.36
C ALA A 114 4.70 -9.91 5.21
N ARG A 115 3.40 -9.83 4.90
CA ARG A 115 2.36 -10.61 5.57
C ARG A 115 2.41 -12.05 5.09
N TRP A 116 2.25 -13.00 6.01
CA TRP A 116 2.12 -14.42 5.66
C TRP A 116 0.69 -14.91 5.83
N SER A 117 -0.12 -15.04 4.79
CA SER A 117 0.10 -14.67 3.39
C SER A 117 -0.84 -13.53 3.00
N THR A 118 -1.19 -13.41 1.72
CA THR A 118 -2.21 -12.45 1.26
C THR A 118 -3.61 -12.92 1.69
N PRO A 119 -4.38 -12.14 2.46
CA PRO A 119 -5.75 -12.51 2.79
C PRO A 119 -6.63 -12.53 1.52
N ASP A 120 -7.66 -13.38 1.53
CA ASP A 120 -8.62 -13.42 0.42
C ASP A 120 -9.28 -12.04 0.20
N PRO A 121 -9.43 -11.55 -1.06
CA PRO A 121 -10.00 -10.22 -1.35
C PRO A 121 -11.40 -9.98 -0.79
N SER A 122 -12.18 -11.03 -0.56
CA SER A 122 -13.53 -10.95 0.02
C SER A 122 -13.51 -10.67 1.53
N THR A 123 -12.39 -10.88 2.23
CA THR A 123 -12.26 -10.67 3.67
C THR A 123 -12.26 -9.18 4.07
N PRO A 124 -12.64 -8.85 5.32
CA PRO A 124 -12.44 -7.51 5.86
C PRO A 124 -10.94 -7.22 6.08
N THR A 125 -10.11 -8.24 6.34
CA THR A 125 -8.66 -8.06 6.55
C THR A 125 -7.95 -7.57 5.30
N TYR A 126 -8.30 -8.09 4.12
CA TYR A 126 -7.84 -7.54 2.85
C TYR A 126 -8.26 -6.07 2.69
N LYS A 127 -9.50 -5.74 3.06
CA LYS A 127 -10.01 -4.36 2.98
C LYS A 127 -9.31 -3.43 3.97
N ALA A 128 -8.87 -3.90 5.13
CA ALA A 128 -8.04 -3.12 6.06
C ALA A 128 -6.68 -2.75 5.45
N MET A 129 -6.04 -3.67 4.72
CA MET A 129 -4.82 -3.33 3.95
C MET A 129 -5.15 -2.31 2.84
N LYS A 130 -6.30 -2.49 2.18
CA LYS A 130 -6.80 -1.57 1.15
C LYS A 130 -7.11 -0.17 1.69
N MET A 131 -7.55 -0.01 2.95
CA MET A 131 -7.72 1.29 3.60
C MET A 131 -6.43 2.14 3.60
N TYR A 132 -5.26 1.52 3.65
CA TYR A 132 -3.98 2.24 3.58
C TYR A 132 -3.47 2.47 2.15
N ARG A 133 -3.89 1.66 1.17
CA ARG A 133 -3.21 1.59 -0.15
C ARG A 133 -4.11 1.82 -1.36
N ASN A 134 -5.42 1.80 -1.21
CA ASN A 134 -6.40 2.01 -2.28
C ASN A 134 -7.83 2.19 -1.69
N TYR A 135 -8.00 3.14 -0.76
CA TYR A 135 -9.26 3.27 0.00
C TYR A 135 -10.45 3.73 -0.86
N ASP A 136 -10.19 4.36 -2.01
CA ASP A 136 -11.20 4.95 -2.89
C ASP A 136 -11.39 4.17 -4.21
N GLY A 137 -10.64 3.09 -4.43
CA GLY A 137 -10.63 2.37 -5.71
C GLY A 137 -9.73 2.98 -6.79
N ASN A 138 -9.19 4.18 -6.57
CA ASN A 138 -8.33 4.92 -7.50
C ASN A 138 -6.86 4.91 -7.10
N LYS A 139 -6.47 4.02 -6.17
CA LYS A 139 -5.12 3.86 -5.63
C LYS A 139 -4.63 5.07 -4.82
N SER A 140 -5.53 5.91 -4.31
CA SER A 140 -5.15 6.88 -3.29
C SER A 140 -4.68 6.13 -2.03
N THR A 141 -3.61 6.62 -1.41
CA THR A 141 -2.93 5.94 -0.29
C THR A 141 -2.98 6.75 0.99
N PHE A 142 -2.70 6.12 2.12
CA PHE A 142 -2.26 6.82 3.32
C PHE A 142 -0.97 7.61 3.03
N GLY A 143 -0.68 8.61 3.86
CA GLY A 143 0.52 9.43 3.74
C GLY A 143 1.81 8.65 4.02
N ASP A 144 2.89 9.14 3.45
CA ASP A 144 4.24 8.56 3.49
C ASP A 144 5.16 9.24 4.52
N THR A 145 4.77 10.40 5.06
CA THR A 145 5.49 11.07 6.15
C THR A 145 4.69 10.98 7.45
N ASN A 146 5.04 10.05 8.33
CA ASN A 146 4.41 9.91 9.64
C ASN A 146 4.50 11.21 10.47
N VAL A 147 3.39 11.57 11.12
CA VAL A 147 3.34 12.69 12.09
C VAL A 147 2.83 12.22 13.44
N ARG A 148 3.23 12.92 14.50
CA ARG A 148 2.90 12.55 15.88
C ARG A 148 1.38 12.41 16.05
N THR A 149 0.96 11.23 16.48
CA THR A 149 -0.43 10.93 16.86
C THR A 149 -0.42 10.27 18.24
N THR A 150 -1.24 10.77 19.15
CA THR A 150 -1.35 10.26 20.52
C THR A 150 -2.77 9.82 20.79
N VAL A 151 -2.94 8.61 21.32
CA VAL A 151 -4.23 8.09 21.76
C VAL A 151 -4.11 7.58 23.20
N PRO A 152 -5.07 7.85 24.11
CA PRO A 152 -4.92 7.49 25.52
C PRO A 152 -4.80 5.99 25.79
N ASN A 153 -5.49 5.16 25.01
CA ASN A 153 -5.49 3.71 25.20
C ASN A 153 -5.55 2.96 23.85
N PRO A 154 -4.39 2.51 23.32
CA PRO A 154 -4.31 1.79 22.04
C PRO A 154 -5.03 0.44 22.03
N ASP A 155 -5.37 -0.14 23.19
CA ASP A 155 -6.11 -1.41 23.29
C ASP A 155 -7.59 -1.22 22.94
N ARG A 156 -8.12 0.01 23.07
CA ARG A 156 -9.51 0.36 22.77
C ARG A 156 -9.67 1.16 21.48
N LEU A 157 -8.73 2.05 21.21
CA LEU A 157 -8.72 2.95 20.06
C LEU A 157 -7.27 3.21 19.68
N SER A 158 -6.89 2.98 18.44
CA SER A 158 -5.58 3.42 17.94
C SER A 158 -5.75 4.48 16.85
N GLY A 159 -4.68 5.26 16.66
CA GLY A 159 -4.66 6.41 15.78
C GLY A 159 -3.29 6.57 15.16
N PHE A 160 -3.25 6.79 13.85
CA PHE A 160 -2.03 6.99 13.08
C PHE A 160 -2.27 8.11 12.08
N SER A 161 -1.30 9.01 11.92
CA SER A 161 -1.43 10.12 10.98
C SER A 161 -0.16 10.27 10.16
N ALA A 162 -0.33 10.61 8.89
CA ALA A 162 0.77 10.91 8.00
C ALA A 162 0.38 11.99 7.00
N VAL A 163 1.33 12.86 6.66
CA VAL A 163 1.22 13.78 5.54
C VAL A 163 1.61 13.03 4.28
N ARG A 164 0.79 13.16 3.24
CA ARG A 164 1.00 12.56 1.94
C ARG A 164 1.75 13.52 1.03
N SER A 165 2.96 13.15 0.60
CA SER A 165 3.86 14.02 -0.17
C SER A 165 3.29 14.40 -1.55
N SER A 166 2.42 13.57 -2.13
CA SER A 166 1.88 13.81 -3.48
C SER A 166 0.90 14.99 -3.57
N ASP A 167 0.21 15.32 -2.48
CA ASP A 167 -0.84 16.37 -2.47
C ASP A 167 -0.91 17.17 -1.16
N GLY A 168 0.02 16.94 -0.23
CA GLY A 168 0.09 17.59 1.06
C GLY A 168 -1.03 17.19 2.03
N ALA A 169 -1.91 16.24 1.67
CA ALA A 169 -3.04 15.87 2.52
C ALA A 169 -2.57 15.20 3.82
N LEU A 170 -3.14 15.65 4.96
CA LEU A 170 -3.04 14.94 6.22
C LEU A 170 -4.05 13.80 6.23
N THR A 171 -3.53 12.58 6.25
CA THR A 171 -4.31 11.35 6.39
C THR A 171 -4.30 10.89 7.84
N VAL A 172 -5.46 10.59 8.40
CA VAL A 172 -5.61 10.17 9.80
C VAL A 172 -6.42 8.88 9.85
N MET A 173 -5.78 7.78 10.23
CA MET A 173 -6.41 6.48 10.45
C MET A 173 -6.83 6.36 11.91
N VAL A 174 -8.12 6.11 12.16
CA VAL A 174 -8.68 5.84 13.49
C VAL A 174 -9.25 4.43 13.50
N ILE A 175 -8.81 3.61 14.46
CA ILE A 175 -9.18 2.19 14.57
C ILE A 175 -9.87 1.97 15.90
N ALA A 176 -11.19 1.84 15.88
CA ALA A 176 -11.98 1.49 17.05
C ALA A 176 -11.91 -0.02 17.27
N LYS A 177 -11.34 -0.43 18.41
CA LYS A 177 -11.20 -1.84 18.80
C LYS A 177 -12.21 -2.25 19.88
N ALA A 178 -12.87 -1.27 20.50
CA ALA A 178 -13.90 -1.46 21.50
C ALA A 178 -15.19 -2.05 20.90
N SER A 179 -16.01 -2.68 21.76
CA SER A 179 -17.31 -3.27 21.40
C SER A 179 -18.46 -2.27 21.35
N GLY A 180 -18.26 -1.03 21.80
CA GLY A 180 -19.25 0.05 21.71
C GLY A 180 -18.75 1.18 20.81
N SER A 181 -19.70 1.94 20.26
CA SER A 181 -19.39 3.18 19.54
C SER A 181 -18.59 4.12 20.45
N THR A 182 -17.59 4.79 19.87
CA THR A 182 -16.66 5.62 20.63
C THR A 182 -16.71 7.05 20.08
N PRO A 183 -17.12 8.04 20.88
CA PRO A 183 -16.91 9.45 20.54
C PRO A 183 -15.42 9.75 20.47
N VAL A 184 -14.98 10.41 19.41
CA VAL A 184 -13.58 10.79 19.18
C VAL A 184 -13.53 12.25 18.77
N THR A 185 -12.68 13.00 19.45
CA THR A 185 -12.28 14.35 19.05
C THR A 185 -10.85 14.27 18.51
N ILE A 186 -10.69 14.55 17.22
CA ILE A 186 -9.40 14.59 16.54
C ILE A 186 -8.94 16.05 16.51
N ASN A 187 -8.01 16.41 17.39
CA ASN A 187 -7.42 17.75 17.43
C ASN A 187 -6.22 17.82 16.48
N VAL A 188 -6.29 18.71 15.49
CA VAL A 188 -5.23 18.93 14.52
C VAL A 188 -4.41 20.16 14.92
N ALA A 189 -3.09 20.03 14.99
CA ALA A 189 -2.18 21.11 15.33
C ALA A 189 -1.12 21.27 14.23
N ASN A 190 -0.65 22.51 14.04
CA ASN A 190 0.42 22.84 13.09
C ASN A 190 0.14 22.39 11.64
N TYR A 191 -1.13 22.41 11.23
CA TYR A 191 -1.56 22.04 9.89
C TYR A 191 -2.74 22.90 9.46
N THR A 192 -2.59 23.63 8.36
CA THR A 192 -3.68 24.44 7.81
C THR A 192 -4.61 23.54 7.01
N HIS A 193 -5.88 23.45 7.42
CA HIS A 193 -6.88 22.58 6.81
C HIS A 193 -8.08 23.38 6.26
N PRO A 194 -8.82 22.83 5.27
CA PRO A 194 -10.11 23.37 4.86
C PRO A 194 -11.17 23.21 5.96
N SER A 195 -12.40 23.66 5.69
CA SER A 195 -13.53 23.53 6.64
C SER A 195 -14.05 22.10 6.81
N THR A 196 -13.69 21.15 5.93
CA THR A 196 -14.16 19.76 5.97
C THR A 196 -13.06 18.74 5.75
N ALA A 197 -13.28 17.51 6.23
CA ALA A 197 -12.46 16.34 5.96
C ALA A 197 -13.28 15.24 5.28
N GLN A 198 -12.70 14.55 4.31
CA GLN A 198 -13.33 13.38 3.70
C GLN A 198 -13.15 12.17 4.61
N ALA A 199 -14.11 11.24 4.63
CA ALA A 199 -14.05 10.06 5.49
C ALA A 199 -14.42 8.76 4.75
N TRP A 200 -13.62 7.71 4.93
CA TRP A 200 -13.89 6.35 4.47
C TRP A 200 -13.90 5.41 5.66
N GLN A 201 -14.80 4.44 5.65
CA GLN A 201 -14.99 3.55 6.79
C GLN A 201 -15.12 2.10 6.36
N LEU A 202 -14.50 1.22 7.13
CA LEU A 202 -14.65 -0.23 7.09
C LEU A 202 -15.18 -0.70 8.46
N THR A 203 -16.26 -1.49 8.43
CA THR A 203 -16.85 -2.14 9.61
C THR A 203 -17.07 -3.63 9.33
N SER A 204 -17.76 -4.35 10.22
CA SER A 204 -18.21 -5.73 10.00
C SER A 204 -19.15 -5.89 8.79
N ALA A 205 -19.68 -4.79 8.24
CA ALA A 205 -20.39 -4.79 6.95
C ALA A 205 -19.47 -5.17 5.77
N ASN A 206 -18.15 -5.22 5.98
CA ASN A 206 -17.17 -5.75 5.03
C ASN A 206 -17.15 -5.00 3.68
N ALA A 207 -17.36 -3.69 3.73
CA ALA A 207 -17.22 -2.79 2.59
C ALA A 207 -16.47 -1.53 3.04
N ILE A 208 -15.67 -0.96 2.13
CA ILE A 208 -15.11 0.39 2.33
C ILE A 208 -16.13 1.37 1.78
N THR A 209 -16.70 2.18 2.67
CA THR A 209 -17.76 3.14 2.33
C THR A 209 -17.25 4.56 2.48
N ARG A 210 -17.44 5.38 1.44
CA ARG A 210 -17.26 6.83 1.51
C ARG A 210 -18.43 7.43 2.31
N LEU A 211 -18.11 8.12 3.40
CA LEU A 211 -19.08 8.84 4.23
C LEU A 211 -19.22 10.29 3.74
N SER A 212 -20.22 10.99 4.28
CA SER A 212 -20.32 12.45 4.17
C SER A 212 -19.09 13.12 4.76
N ASP A 213 -18.71 14.25 4.17
CA ASP A 213 -17.58 15.04 4.67
C ASP A 213 -17.89 15.59 6.08
N ILE A 214 -16.89 15.57 6.94
CA ILE A 214 -16.99 15.97 8.34
C ILE A 214 -16.50 17.41 8.49
N SER A 215 -17.32 18.29 9.06
CA SER A 215 -16.93 19.67 9.31
C SER A 215 -16.01 19.80 10.51
N PHE A 216 -15.05 20.70 10.41
CA PHE A 216 -14.24 21.13 11.54
C PHE A 216 -15.02 22.09 12.45
N VAL A 217 -14.81 21.95 13.75
CA VAL A 217 -15.16 22.94 14.77
C VAL A 217 -13.85 23.47 15.36
N GLY A 218 -13.45 24.68 14.96
CA GLY A 218 -12.08 25.14 15.18
C GLY A 218 -11.08 24.22 14.45
N ASN A 219 -10.11 23.66 15.18
CA ASN A 219 -9.13 22.71 14.64
C ASN A 219 -9.48 21.25 14.97
N ALA A 220 -10.73 20.96 15.32
CA ALA A 220 -11.15 19.63 15.74
C ALA A 220 -12.20 19.01 14.82
N LEU A 221 -12.05 17.72 14.52
CA LEU A 221 -13.13 16.88 14.01
C LEU A 221 -13.78 16.16 15.19
N ASN A 222 -15.09 16.31 15.35
CA ASN A 222 -15.88 15.59 16.35
C ASN A 222 -16.71 14.51 15.66
N VAL A 223 -16.42 13.25 15.95
CA VAL A 223 -17.03 12.10 15.28
C VAL A 223 -17.38 11.01 16.29
N THR A 224 -18.34 10.16 15.94
CA THR A 224 -18.57 8.89 16.66
C THR A 224 -18.20 7.75 15.72
N VAL A 225 -17.16 6.99 16.07
CA VAL A 225 -16.75 5.82 15.29
C VAL A 225 -17.52 4.58 15.79
N PRO A 226 -18.07 3.75 14.88
CA PRO A 226 -18.75 2.51 15.26
C PRO A 226 -17.82 1.54 16.00
N PRO A 227 -18.36 0.57 16.75
CA PRO A 227 -17.56 -0.49 17.35
C PRO A 227 -16.84 -1.28 16.25
N GLN A 228 -15.62 -1.73 16.55
CA GLN A 228 -14.81 -2.55 15.63
C GLN A 228 -14.78 -1.98 14.20
N SER A 229 -14.23 -0.77 14.05
CA SER A 229 -14.21 -0.06 12.78
C SER A 229 -12.83 0.52 12.48
N VAL A 230 -12.54 0.66 11.19
CA VAL A 230 -11.36 1.37 10.66
C VAL A 230 -11.89 2.55 9.88
N THR A 231 -11.61 3.76 10.33
CA THR A 231 -12.06 5.00 9.69
C THR A 231 -10.85 5.84 9.28
N LEU A 232 -10.74 6.13 7.99
CA LEU A 232 -9.73 7.02 7.43
C LEU A 232 -10.34 8.39 7.20
N PHE A 233 -9.71 9.43 7.76
CA PHE A 233 -9.97 10.82 7.43
C PHE A 233 -8.89 11.33 6.48
N VAL A 234 -9.29 12.02 5.42
CA VAL A 234 -8.39 12.70 4.50
C VAL A 234 -8.69 14.19 4.57
N ILE A 235 -7.75 14.93 5.14
CA ILE A 235 -7.82 16.37 5.33
C ILE A 235 -6.88 16.98 4.28
N SER A 236 -7.42 17.54 3.21
CA SER A 236 -6.58 18.18 2.18
C SER A 236 -5.79 19.37 2.77
N ALA A 237 -4.68 19.76 2.16
CA ALA A 237 -3.97 20.96 2.58
C ALA A 237 -4.81 22.22 2.25
N ALA A 238 -4.90 23.17 3.17
CA ALA A 238 -5.55 24.45 2.89
C ALA A 238 -4.70 25.32 1.94
N GLY A 239 -5.35 26.10 1.08
CA GLY A 239 -4.66 27.01 0.15
C GLY A 239 -4.17 26.33 -1.14
N LEU A 240 -4.12 25.00 -1.15
CA LEU A 240 -4.41 24.27 -2.37
C LEU A 240 -5.94 24.21 -2.46
N ALA A 241 -6.54 25.05 -3.30
CA ALA A 241 -7.72 24.55 -4.00
C ALA A 241 -7.35 23.15 -4.52
N PRO A 242 -8.27 22.20 -4.71
CA PRO A 242 -7.99 21.18 -5.69
C PRO A 242 -7.90 21.93 -7.03
N THR A 243 -6.75 22.53 -7.34
CA THR A 243 -6.12 22.20 -8.59
C THR A 243 -6.10 20.70 -8.53
N ARG A 244 -7.10 20.09 -9.17
CA ARG A 244 -6.87 18.89 -9.91
C ARG A 244 -5.70 19.26 -10.82
N THR A 245 -4.47 19.21 -10.29
CA THR A 245 -3.34 18.74 -11.04
C THR A 245 -3.77 17.33 -11.39
N LEU A 246 -4.57 17.25 -12.47
CA LEU A 246 -4.31 16.26 -13.48
C LEU A 246 -2.79 16.17 -13.50
N ALA A 247 -2.21 15.02 -13.14
CA ALA A 247 -0.83 14.77 -13.53
C ALA A 247 -0.74 15.30 -14.96
N PRO A 248 0.20 16.23 -15.27
CA PRO A 248 0.22 16.84 -16.58
C PRO A 248 0.10 15.69 -17.57
N ARG A 249 -0.95 15.73 -18.42
CA ARG A 249 -1.20 14.66 -19.39
C ARG A 249 0.18 14.35 -19.98
N PRO A 250 0.70 13.10 -19.84
CA PRO A 250 2.09 12.81 -20.16
C PRO A 250 2.40 13.48 -21.49
N THR A 251 3.36 14.42 -21.47
CA THR A 251 3.56 15.36 -22.57
C THR A 251 3.69 14.55 -23.85
N SER A 252 2.73 14.72 -24.74
CA SER A 252 2.60 13.93 -25.94
C SER A 252 3.66 14.34 -26.95
N SER A 253 4.80 13.65 -26.93
CA SER A 253 5.38 13.21 -28.18
C SER A 253 5.15 11.71 -28.26
N ALA A 254 4.51 11.25 -29.34
CA ALA A 254 4.22 9.84 -29.51
C ALA A 254 5.47 9.02 -29.21
N THR A 255 5.39 8.08 -28.26
CA THR A 255 6.38 7.02 -28.13
C THR A 255 6.49 6.37 -29.50
N THR A 256 7.67 6.36 -30.12
CA THR A 256 7.85 5.65 -31.39
C THR A 256 8.01 4.18 -31.01
N ALA A 257 6.97 3.39 -31.25
CA ALA A 257 7.06 1.96 -31.10
C ALA A 257 7.81 1.40 -32.32
N SER A 258 8.79 0.54 -32.06
CA SER A 258 9.53 -0.19 -33.07
C SER A 258 9.52 -1.67 -32.67
N SER A 259 9.03 -2.54 -33.56
CA SER A 259 9.28 -3.97 -33.40
C SER A 259 10.70 -4.27 -33.85
N VAL A 260 11.40 -5.09 -33.07
CA VAL A 260 12.56 -5.82 -33.56
C VAL A 260 12.17 -7.29 -33.58
N LEU A 261 11.97 -7.85 -34.78
CA LEU A 261 11.82 -9.29 -34.96
C LEU A 261 13.20 -9.95 -34.98
N LYS A 262 13.35 -11.02 -34.19
CA LYS A 262 14.27 -12.11 -34.48
C LYS A 262 13.47 -13.41 -34.51
N ASN A 263 13.04 -13.79 -35.72
CA ASN A 263 12.64 -15.14 -36.18
C ASN A 263 12.07 -16.14 -35.15
N SER A 264 10.98 -15.79 -34.45
CA SER A 264 10.24 -16.75 -33.60
C SER A 264 8.84 -17.04 -34.17
N SER A 265 8.42 -18.30 -34.11
CA SER A 265 7.08 -18.75 -34.52
C SER A 265 6.00 -18.49 -33.47
N SER A 266 6.38 -18.14 -32.23
CA SER A 266 5.43 -17.97 -31.12
C SER A 266 5.69 -16.74 -30.23
N GLN A 267 6.61 -15.86 -30.62
CA GLN A 267 6.98 -14.69 -29.83
C GLN A 267 7.27 -13.46 -30.70
N ILE A 268 6.93 -12.27 -30.19
CA ILE A 268 7.30 -10.98 -30.76
C ILE A 268 7.90 -10.10 -29.65
N SER A 269 9.09 -9.55 -29.90
CA SER A 269 9.71 -8.54 -29.04
C SER A 269 9.37 -7.13 -29.54
N LEU A 270 8.76 -6.35 -28.66
CA LEU A 270 8.40 -4.96 -28.89
C LEU A 270 9.36 -4.05 -28.12
N THR A 271 9.85 -3.01 -28.78
CA THR A 271 10.62 -1.93 -28.15
C THR A 271 9.96 -0.59 -28.45
N TRP A 272 10.14 0.40 -27.60
CA TRP A 272 9.68 1.76 -27.87
C TRP A 272 10.64 2.77 -27.27
N VAL A 273 10.66 3.96 -27.88
CA VAL A 273 11.35 5.10 -27.30
C VAL A 273 10.44 5.72 -26.25
N ASP A 274 10.91 5.76 -25.01
CA ASP A 274 10.28 6.49 -23.93
C ASP A 274 10.52 8.00 -24.10
N ASN A 275 9.45 8.73 -24.40
CA ASN A 275 9.45 10.19 -24.52
C ASN A 275 8.69 10.85 -23.35
N SER A 276 8.27 10.08 -22.37
CA SER A 276 7.56 10.56 -21.20
C SER A 276 8.56 10.89 -20.09
N THR A 277 8.19 11.83 -19.23
CA THR A 277 9.02 12.28 -18.09
C THR A 277 8.28 12.17 -16.75
N THR A 278 7.03 11.72 -16.78
CA THR A 278 6.10 11.76 -15.64
C THR A 278 5.15 10.56 -15.62
N GLU A 279 5.47 9.46 -16.29
CA GLU A 279 4.63 8.27 -16.35
C GLU A 279 4.83 7.34 -15.15
N ASP A 280 3.76 6.67 -14.75
CA ASP A 280 3.81 5.54 -13.81
C ASP A 280 4.19 4.24 -14.54
N GLY A 281 4.02 4.21 -15.87
CA GLY A 281 4.32 3.06 -16.72
C GLY A 281 3.69 3.14 -18.11
N PHE A 282 3.65 2.00 -18.79
CA PHE A 282 3.12 1.88 -20.16
C PHE A 282 2.09 0.76 -20.27
N ASN A 283 0.99 1.02 -21.00
CA ASN A 283 0.07 -0.01 -21.44
C ASN A 283 0.49 -0.49 -22.84
N VAL A 284 0.63 -1.80 -22.99
CA VAL A 284 0.90 -2.47 -24.26
C VAL A 284 -0.40 -3.08 -24.77
N GLN A 285 -0.81 -2.67 -25.96
CA GLN A 285 -1.98 -3.23 -26.63
C GLN A 285 -1.61 -4.02 -27.87
N ARG A 286 -2.40 -5.05 -28.15
CA ARG A 286 -2.28 -5.92 -29.31
C ARG A 286 -3.63 -6.08 -29.99
N CYS A 287 -3.62 -6.22 -31.30
CA CYS A 287 -4.69 -6.89 -32.02
C CYS A 287 -4.12 -7.96 -32.94
N SER A 288 -4.92 -9.00 -33.22
CA SER A 288 -4.56 -10.13 -34.08
C SER A 288 -5.20 -10.02 -35.45
N GLY A 289 -4.44 -10.26 -36.50
CA GLY A 289 -4.85 -10.18 -37.91
C GLY A 289 -4.19 -9.04 -38.68
N ALA A 290 -3.98 -9.23 -39.98
CA ALA A 290 -3.26 -8.27 -40.83
C ALA A 290 -3.92 -6.89 -40.90
N GLY A 291 -5.25 -6.84 -40.75
CA GLY A 291 -6.09 -5.64 -40.83
C GLY A 291 -6.77 -5.24 -39.52
N CYS A 292 -6.40 -5.85 -38.39
CA CYS A 292 -7.15 -5.66 -37.15
C CYS A 292 -7.11 -4.21 -36.65
N THR A 293 -8.21 -3.81 -36.03
CA THR A 293 -8.42 -2.49 -35.42
C THR A 293 -8.89 -2.58 -33.97
N ASN A 294 -9.34 -3.77 -33.54
CA ASN A 294 -9.79 -4.03 -32.17
C ASN A 294 -8.61 -4.40 -31.27
N PHE A 295 -7.98 -3.38 -30.68
CA PHE A 295 -6.87 -3.55 -29.75
C PHE A 295 -7.35 -3.92 -28.35
N THR A 296 -6.69 -4.90 -27.74
CA THR A 296 -6.84 -5.25 -26.32
C THR A 296 -5.52 -4.99 -25.60
N GLU A 297 -5.61 -4.54 -24.35
CA GLU A 297 -4.43 -4.47 -23.49
C GLU A 297 -3.98 -5.88 -23.14
N ILE A 298 -2.68 -6.14 -23.32
CA ILE A 298 -2.07 -7.44 -23.04
C ILE A 298 -1.06 -7.37 -21.89
N ALA A 299 -0.57 -6.17 -21.58
CA ALA A 299 0.35 -5.95 -20.48
C ALA A 299 0.33 -4.49 -20.03
N THR A 300 0.69 -4.31 -18.76
CA THR A 300 1.11 -3.03 -18.18
C THR A 300 2.51 -3.22 -17.61
N VAL A 301 3.45 -2.36 -17.99
CA VAL A 301 4.83 -2.37 -17.50
C VAL A 301 5.13 -1.10 -16.70
N GLY A 302 6.11 -1.15 -15.80
CA GLY A 302 6.46 -0.02 -14.94
C GLY A 302 7.09 1.17 -15.69
N ALA A 303 7.29 2.28 -14.97
CA ALA A 303 7.95 3.48 -15.47
C ALA A 303 9.34 3.20 -16.06
N ASN A 304 9.78 3.99 -17.04
CA ASN A 304 11.07 3.87 -17.76
C ASN A 304 11.30 2.52 -18.48
N VAL A 305 10.33 1.62 -18.53
CA VAL A 305 10.44 0.37 -19.30
C VAL A 305 10.25 0.69 -20.78
N THR A 306 11.17 0.21 -21.62
CA THR A 306 11.21 0.48 -23.07
C THR A 306 11.10 -0.77 -23.95
N ALA A 307 10.82 -1.93 -23.33
CA ALA A 307 10.69 -3.20 -24.04
C ALA A 307 9.65 -4.13 -23.41
N TYR A 308 9.00 -4.95 -24.24
CA TYR A 308 8.07 -6.00 -23.83
C TYR A 308 8.18 -7.21 -24.78
N VAL A 309 8.06 -8.41 -24.21
CA VAL A 309 8.08 -9.65 -24.96
C VAL A 309 6.69 -10.28 -24.92
N ASP A 310 6.04 -10.41 -26.07
CA ASP A 310 4.77 -11.09 -26.21
C ASP A 310 4.98 -12.54 -26.65
N THR A 311 4.52 -13.50 -25.83
CA THR A 311 4.70 -14.95 -26.03
C THR A 311 3.37 -15.66 -26.25
N GLY A 312 3.41 -16.92 -26.72
CA GLY A 312 2.21 -17.73 -26.90
C GLY A 312 1.41 -17.32 -28.13
N LEU A 313 2.09 -16.74 -29.12
CA LEU A 313 1.49 -16.30 -30.37
C LEU A 313 1.30 -17.47 -31.34
N ALA A 314 0.27 -17.39 -32.16
CA ALA A 314 0.07 -18.35 -33.24
C ALA A 314 1.16 -18.15 -34.32
N PRO A 315 1.70 -19.22 -34.91
CA PRO A 315 2.64 -19.13 -36.03
C PRO A 315 2.00 -18.48 -37.25
N ASN A 316 2.82 -17.94 -38.15
CA ASN A 316 2.39 -17.34 -39.42
C ASN A 316 1.28 -16.25 -39.29
N THR A 317 1.16 -15.61 -38.14
CA THR A 317 0.04 -14.72 -37.81
C THR A 317 0.52 -13.28 -37.68
N PHE A 318 -0.23 -12.36 -38.30
CA PHE A 318 0.04 -10.93 -38.15
C PHE A 318 -0.53 -10.41 -36.84
N TYR A 319 0.28 -9.61 -36.14
CA TYR A 319 -0.12 -8.86 -34.96
C TYR A 319 0.20 -7.39 -35.16
N ARG A 320 -0.65 -6.54 -34.59
CA ARG A 320 -0.43 -5.10 -34.52
C ARG A 320 -0.32 -4.68 -33.08
N TYR A 321 0.65 -3.83 -32.77
CA TYR A 321 0.92 -3.34 -31.43
C TYR A 321 0.88 -1.83 -31.39
N ARG A 322 0.49 -1.30 -30.24
CA ARG A 322 0.65 0.10 -29.90
C ARG A 322 0.86 0.23 -28.40
N VAL A 323 1.60 1.24 -28.00
CA VAL A 323 1.96 1.52 -26.61
C VAL A 323 1.50 2.90 -26.25
N ARG A 324 1.13 3.13 -24.99
CA ARG A 324 0.89 4.48 -24.45
C ARG A 324 1.45 4.56 -23.03
N ALA A 325 1.89 5.74 -22.64
CA ALA A 325 2.23 6.04 -21.26
C ALA A 325 0.95 6.27 -20.45
N TYR A 326 0.97 5.95 -19.16
CA TYR A 326 -0.10 6.32 -18.23
C TYR A 326 0.46 6.92 -16.94
N SER A 327 -0.32 7.79 -16.30
CA SER A 327 -0.07 8.30 -14.94
C SER A 327 -1.42 8.42 -14.23
N GLY A 328 -1.62 7.63 -13.18
CA GLY A 328 -2.94 7.43 -12.56
C GLY A 328 -3.99 6.96 -13.56
N ALA A 329 -5.07 7.73 -13.71
CA ALA A 329 -6.14 7.48 -14.70
C ALA A 329 -5.88 8.13 -16.08
N LEU A 330 -4.80 8.90 -16.21
CA LEU A 330 -4.49 9.65 -17.42
C LEU A 330 -3.60 8.85 -18.35
N ASN A 331 -3.82 9.04 -19.65
CA ASN A 331 -3.16 8.29 -20.71
C ASN A 331 -2.61 9.24 -21.77
N SER A 332 -1.43 8.93 -22.31
CA SER A 332 -0.91 9.61 -23.50
C SER A 332 -1.72 9.23 -24.75
N ALA A 333 -1.46 9.91 -25.87
CA ALA A 333 -1.79 9.34 -27.16
C ALA A 333 -1.03 8.01 -27.36
N TYR A 334 -1.59 7.09 -28.13
CA TYR A 334 -0.87 5.88 -28.52
C TYR A 334 0.30 6.22 -29.45
N SER A 335 1.31 5.36 -29.41
CA SER A 335 2.37 5.26 -30.41
C SER A 335 1.83 5.06 -31.82
N ASN A 336 2.71 5.14 -32.81
CA ASN A 336 2.45 4.51 -34.11
C ASN A 336 2.10 3.02 -33.92
N ILE A 337 1.31 2.49 -34.86
CA ILE A 337 1.01 1.06 -34.90
C ILE A 337 2.19 0.32 -35.52
N VAL A 338 2.71 -0.65 -34.78
CA VAL A 338 3.75 -1.56 -35.25
C VAL A 338 3.10 -2.84 -35.72
N ARG A 339 3.44 -3.30 -36.92
CA ARG A 339 2.99 -4.58 -37.47
C ARG A 339 4.13 -5.58 -37.44
N ALA A 340 3.87 -6.76 -36.92
CA ALA A 340 4.81 -7.87 -36.91
C ALA A 340 4.10 -9.16 -37.29
N LYS A 341 4.84 -10.11 -37.86
CA LYS A 341 4.33 -11.44 -38.22
C LYS A 341 5.20 -12.48 -37.54
N THR A 342 4.61 -13.45 -36.87
CA THR A 342 5.33 -14.62 -36.39
C THR A 342 5.81 -15.45 -37.57
N ALA A 343 6.96 -16.12 -37.42
CA ALA A 343 7.49 -17.01 -38.43
C ALA A 343 6.56 -18.23 -38.64
N ASN A 344 6.75 -18.91 -39.77
CA ASN A 344 6.24 -20.28 -39.90
C ASN A 344 6.98 -21.18 -38.90
N HIS A 345 6.39 -22.35 -38.62
CA HIS A 345 7.10 -23.41 -37.90
C HIS A 345 8.37 -23.83 -38.64
#